data_AF-A0A538SF49-F1
#
_entry.id   AF-A0A538SF49-F1
#
_cell.length_a   1.000
_cell.length_b   1.000
_cell.length_c   1.000
_cell.angle_alpha   90.00
_cell.angle_beta   90.00
_cell.angle_gamma   90.00
#
_symmetry.space_group_name_H-M   'P 1'
#
loop_
_entity.id
_entity.type
_entity.pdbx_description
1 polymer ?
#
loop_
_entity_poly.entity_id
_entity_poly.type
_entity_poly.pdbx_seq_one_letter_code
_entity_poly.pdbx_strand_id
1 'polypeptide(L)'
;MASQKLVRCEIRRRGSSGPTSPRFIPLEIFGLWEYLMTTKHDFEVIEPRASLWLDMEDSPEAAYSETQYERVTEVSAFVYSGRDEMFTRACRYFRTDECERLKPIFLKHYGSQADKPQAHVRERAGIWLHRQPGTAPVS
;
A
#
# COMPACT_ATOMS: atom_id res chain seq x y z
N MET A 1 14.14 9.62 8.59
CA MET A 1 13.54 8.55 7.77
C MET A 1 12.49 7.82 8.61
N ALA A 2 11.21 8.01 8.30
CA ALA A 2 10.16 7.20 8.89
C ALA A 2 10.08 5.85 8.17
N SER A 3 9.63 4.80 8.87
CA SER A 3 9.48 3.46 8.32
C SER A 3 8.12 2.88 8.65
N GLN A 4 7.63 1.99 7.80
CA GLN A 4 6.36 1.29 7.99
C GLN A 4 6.52 -0.19 7.64
N LYS A 5 5.92 -1.09 8.43
CA LYS A 5 5.85 -2.52 8.09
C LYS A 5 4.72 -2.75 7.10
N LEU A 6 5.04 -3.22 5.90
CA LEU A 6 4.06 -3.55 4.85
C LEU A 6 4.17 -5.01 4.44
N VAL A 7 3.04 -5.60 4.09
CA VAL A 7 2.94 -6.85 3.36
C VAL A 7 2.78 -6.54 1.88
N ARG A 8 3.72 -7.01 1.07
CA ARG A 8 3.64 -7.06 -0.39
C ARG A 8 3.03 -8.39 -0.79
N CYS A 9 1.97 -8.37 -1.58
CA CYS A 9 1.31 -9.56 -2.11
C CYS A 9 0.80 -9.28 -3.52
N GLU A 10 0.46 -10.34 -4.23
CA GLU A 10 -0.29 -10.28 -5.49
C GLU A 10 -1.76 -10.59 -5.23
N ILE A 11 -2.67 -9.96 -5.97
CA ILE A 11 -4.07 -10.35 -6.01
C ILE A 11 -4.53 -10.70 -7.42
N ARG A 12 -5.48 -11.62 -7.49
CA ARG A 12 -6.10 -12.08 -8.73
C ARG A 12 -7.52 -12.55 -8.44
N ARG A 13 -8.45 -12.42 -9.40
CA ARG A 13 -9.81 -12.97 -9.25
C ARG A 13 -9.72 -14.49 -9.08
N ARG A 14 -10.47 -15.03 -8.12
CA ARG A 14 -10.44 -16.48 -7.81
C ARG A 14 -10.73 -17.30 -9.07
N GLY A 15 -9.93 -18.34 -9.29
CA GLY A 15 -10.05 -19.22 -10.48
C GLY A 15 -9.71 -18.58 -11.83
N SER A 16 -9.26 -17.32 -11.86
CA SER A 16 -8.76 -16.69 -13.09
C SER A 16 -7.32 -17.11 -13.36
N SER A 17 -6.96 -17.28 -14.64
CA SER A 17 -5.56 -17.37 -15.11
C SER A 17 -5.00 -16.02 -15.55
N GLY A 18 -5.72 -14.93 -15.30
CA GLY A 18 -5.34 -13.58 -15.71
C GLY A 18 -4.14 -13.02 -14.92
N PRO A 19 -3.65 -11.83 -15.33
CA PRO A 19 -2.54 -11.16 -14.66
C PRO A 19 -2.89 -10.83 -13.21
N THR A 20 -1.89 -10.91 -12.34
CA THR A 20 -2.01 -10.46 -10.96
C THR A 20 -1.80 -8.96 -10.86
N SER A 21 -2.24 -8.37 -9.75
CA SER A 21 -1.95 -6.97 -9.41
C SER A 21 -1.28 -6.90 -8.04
N PRO A 22 -0.15 -6.18 -7.91
CA PRO A 22 0.53 -6.05 -6.64
C PRO A 22 -0.26 -5.18 -5.66
N ARG A 23 -0.11 -5.49 -4.37
CA ARG A 23 -0.71 -4.77 -3.24
C ARG A 23 0.30 -4.63 -2.12
N PHE A 24 0.36 -3.43 -1.54
CA PHE A 24 1.19 -3.10 -0.39
C PHE A 24 0.27 -2.67 0.75
N ILE A 25 0.16 -3.51 1.77
CA ILE A 25 -0.84 -3.35 2.83
C ILE A 25 -0.11 -3.23 4.18
N PRO A 26 -0.46 -2.26 5.05
CA PRO A 26 0.09 -2.20 6.39
C PRO A 26 -0.07 -3.52 7.12
N LEU A 27 1.03 -4.01 7.71
CA LEU A 27 1.05 -5.31 8.38
C LEU A 27 -0.04 -5.43 9.46
N GLU A 28 -0.33 -4.33 10.16
CA GLU A 28 -1.32 -4.26 11.23
C GLU A 28 -2.76 -4.56 10.77
N ILE A 29 -3.11 -4.27 9.50
CA ILE A 29 -4.45 -4.50 8.95
C ILE A 29 -4.50 -5.69 7.98
N PHE A 30 -3.35 -6.29 7.67
CA PHE A 30 -3.25 -7.26 6.58
C PHE A 30 -4.20 -8.46 6.75
N GLY A 31 -4.29 -9.04 7.96
CA GLY A 31 -5.17 -10.20 8.19
C GLY A 31 -6.65 -9.91 7.94
N LEU A 32 -7.15 -8.75 8.39
CA LEU A 32 -8.53 -8.33 8.10
C LEU A 32 -8.73 -8.05 6.61
N TRP A 33 -7.76 -7.38 5.99
CA TRP A 33 -7.82 -7.08 4.57
C TRP A 33 -7.85 -8.36 3.72
N GLU A 34 -6.98 -9.33 4.01
CA GLU A 34 -6.91 -10.63 3.33
C GLU A 34 -8.23 -11.39 3.49
N TYR A 35 -8.78 -11.43 4.69
CA TYR A 35 -10.09 -12.03 4.94
C TYR A 35 -11.17 -11.38 4.07
N LEU A 36 -11.24 -10.05 3.99
CA LEU A 36 -12.23 -9.37 3.15
C LEU A 36 -12.01 -9.63 1.66
N MET A 37 -10.76 -9.60 1.19
CA MET A 37 -10.44 -9.86 -0.22
C MET A 37 -10.87 -11.27 -0.63
N THR A 38 -10.60 -12.26 0.22
CA THR A 38 -10.86 -13.67 -0.07
C THR A 38 -12.31 -14.08 0.12
N THR A 39 -13.01 -13.52 1.11
CA THR A 39 -14.38 -13.94 1.46
C THR A 39 -15.48 -13.04 0.91
N LYS A 40 -15.21 -11.75 0.69
CA LYS A 40 -16.23 -10.77 0.24
C LYS A 40 -16.01 -10.28 -1.18
N HIS A 41 -14.76 -10.20 -1.63
CA HIS A 41 -14.43 -9.62 -2.93
C HIS A 41 -13.99 -10.64 -3.98
N ASP A 42 -13.96 -11.93 -3.63
CA ASP A 42 -13.63 -13.05 -4.51
C ASP A 42 -12.27 -12.93 -5.22
N PHE A 43 -11.27 -12.53 -4.43
CA PHE A 43 -9.87 -12.54 -4.83
C PHE A 43 -9.12 -13.69 -4.16
N GLU A 44 -8.07 -14.16 -4.81
CA GLU A 44 -6.99 -14.92 -4.20
C GLU A 44 -5.85 -13.96 -3.85
N VAL A 45 -5.25 -14.13 -2.67
CA VAL A 45 -4.04 -13.43 -2.24
C VAL A 45 -2.87 -14.38 -2.40
N ILE A 46 -1.84 -13.94 -3.10
CA ILE A 46 -0.73 -14.78 -3.58
C ILE A 46 0.58 -14.21 -3.04
N GLU A 47 1.44 -15.10 -2.53
CA GLU A 47 2.78 -14.80 -2.02
C GLU A 47 2.86 -13.58 -1.08
N PRO A 48 2.12 -13.55 0.05
CA PRO A 48 2.25 -12.46 1.01
C PRO A 48 3.63 -12.48 1.66
N ARG A 49 4.36 -11.36 1.55
CA ARG A 49 5.69 -11.16 2.14
C ARG A 49 5.73 -9.86 2.93
N ALA A 50 6.07 -9.94 4.21
CA ALA A 50 6.26 -8.76 5.06
C ALA A 50 7.69 -8.22 4.95
N SER A 51 7.82 -6.90 4.80
CA SER A 51 9.10 -6.18 4.89
C SER A 51 8.89 -4.74 5.32
N LEU A 52 9.96 -3.95 5.28
CA LEU A 52 9.93 -2.53 5.59
C LEU A 52 9.73 -1.70 4.33
N TRP A 53 8.82 -0.75 4.44
CA TRP A 53 8.77 0.44 3.61
C TRP A 53 9.53 1.56 4.31
N LEU A 54 10.40 2.23 3.57
CA LEU A 54 11.20 3.37 4.03
C LEU A 54 10.79 4.60 3.25
N ASP A 55 10.57 5.69 3.98
CA ASP A 55 10.39 7.02 3.39
C ASP A 55 11.72 7.49 2.80
N MET A 56 11.72 7.76 1.49
CA MET A 56 12.90 8.15 0.73
C MET A 56 12.57 9.43 -0.04
N GLU A 57 12.97 10.56 0.56
CA GLU A 57 12.92 11.86 -0.11
C GLU A 57 14.04 11.99 -1.18
N ASP A 58 15.15 11.25 -0.99
CA ASP A 58 16.32 11.21 -1.88
C ASP A 58 16.38 9.95 -2.76
N SER A 59 17.30 9.93 -3.73
CA SER A 59 17.56 8.80 -4.65
C SER A 59 18.02 7.54 -3.87
N PRO A 60 17.23 6.46 -3.82
CA PRO A 60 17.59 5.23 -3.08
C PRO A 60 18.83 4.50 -3.62
N GLU A 61 19.25 4.79 -4.84
CA GLU A 61 20.37 4.19 -5.57
C GLU A 61 21.72 4.35 -4.85
N ALA A 62 21.85 5.37 -3.99
CA ALA A 62 23.07 5.58 -3.22
C ALA A 62 23.27 4.50 -2.12
N ALA A 63 22.18 3.88 -1.66
CA ALA A 63 22.19 2.92 -0.56
C ALA A 63 21.74 1.52 -0.96
N TYR A 64 20.97 1.38 -2.05
CA TYR A 64 20.38 0.12 -2.48
C TYR A 64 20.49 -0.07 -3.99
N SER A 65 20.83 -1.28 -4.42
CA SER A 65 20.68 -1.70 -5.81
C SER A 65 19.19 -1.80 -6.17
N GLU A 66 18.84 -1.51 -7.43
CA GLU A 66 17.46 -1.60 -7.94
C GLU A 66 16.80 -2.97 -7.73
N THR A 67 17.61 -4.04 -7.63
CA THR A 67 17.12 -5.40 -7.37
C THR A 67 16.76 -5.67 -5.90
N GLN A 68 17.03 -4.73 -5.01
CA GLN A 68 16.84 -4.87 -3.56
C GLN A 68 15.56 -4.20 -3.06
N TYR A 69 14.83 -3.49 -3.93
CA TYR A 69 13.60 -2.82 -3.52
C TYR A 69 12.57 -2.63 -4.65
N GLU A 70 11.32 -2.41 -4.26
CA GLU A 70 10.26 -1.89 -5.12
C GLU A 70 9.98 -0.43 -4.76
N ARG A 71 9.81 0.44 -5.76
CA ARG A 71 9.38 1.83 -5.53
C ARG A 71 7.90 1.85 -5.17
N VAL A 72 7.59 2.41 -4.01
CA VAL A 72 6.24 2.42 -3.45
C VAL A 72 5.94 3.81 -2.90
N THR A 73 4.89 4.43 -3.43
CA THR A 73 4.40 5.74 -3.00
C THR A 73 3.31 5.57 -1.96
N GLU A 74 3.48 6.19 -0.80
CA GLU A 74 2.43 6.38 0.18
C GLU A 74 1.53 7.54 -0.27
N VAL A 75 0.22 7.31 -0.33
CA VAL A 75 -0.79 8.33 -0.59
C VAL A 75 -1.70 8.44 0.63
N SER A 76 -1.69 9.61 1.26
CA SER A 76 -2.51 9.94 2.41
C SER A 76 -3.58 10.96 2.03
N ALA A 77 -4.85 10.65 2.27
CA ALA A 77 -5.97 11.57 2.18
C ALA A 77 -6.45 11.95 3.59
N PHE A 78 -6.50 13.26 3.87
CA PHE A 78 -7.04 13.82 5.10
C PHE A 78 -8.46 14.26 4.84
N VAL A 79 -9.42 13.51 5.36
CA VAL A 79 -10.85 13.66 5.07
C VAL A 79 -11.56 14.09 6.33
N TYR A 80 -12.31 15.19 6.26
CA TYR A 80 -13.11 15.64 7.39
C TYR A 80 -14.32 14.72 7.58
N SER A 81 -14.43 14.10 8.77
CA SER A 81 -15.61 13.36 9.20
C SER A 81 -16.51 14.30 9.98
N GLY A 82 -17.64 14.70 9.38
CA GLY A 82 -18.65 15.49 10.10
C GLY A 82 -19.33 14.69 11.23
N ARG A 83 -19.27 13.35 11.20
CA ARG A 83 -19.79 12.49 12.28
C ARG A 83 -18.95 12.62 13.54
N ASP A 84 -17.63 12.65 13.37
CA ASP A 84 -16.67 12.61 14.46
C ASP A 84 -16.10 14.02 14.75
N GLU A 85 -16.58 15.02 14.00
CA GLU A 85 -16.10 16.41 13.98
C GLU A 85 -14.57 16.54 13.81
N MET A 86 -13.93 15.54 13.18
CA MET A 86 -12.48 15.38 13.15
C MET A 86 -11.98 14.93 11.78
N PHE A 87 -10.72 15.25 11.47
CA PHE A 87 -10.06 14.73 10.27
C PHE A 87 -9.62 13.28 10.48
N THR A 88 -10.05 12.41 9.58
CA THR A 88 -9.55 11.04 9.48
C THR A 88 -8.47 10.98 8.40
N ARG A 89 -7.37 10.29 8.69
CA ARG A 89 -6.32 10.01 7.71
C ARG A 89 -6.54 8.64 7.09
N ALA A 90 -6.88 8.61 5.81
CA ALA A 90 -6.88 7.39 5.02
C ALA A 90 -5.54 7.26 4.27
N CYS A 91 -4.80 6.19 4.51
CA CYS A 91 -3.49 5.96 3.91
C CYS A 91 -3.48 4.69 3.04
N ARG A 92 -2.86 4.73 1.87
CA ARG A 92 -2.63 3.59 0.98
C ARG A 92 -1.22 3.65 0.40
N TYR A 93 -0.69 2.49 0.05
CA TYR A 93 0.62 2.34 -0.57
C TYR A 93 0.43 1.74 -1.96
N PHE A 94 0.97 2.42 -2.98
CA PHE A 94 0.88 1.98 -4.37
C PHE A 94 2.28 1.80 -4.92
N ARG A 95 2.45 0.85 -5.86
CA ARG A 95 3.66 0.84 -6.69
C ARG A 95 3.75 2.18 -7.42
N THR A 96 4.92 2.81 -7.41
CA THR A 96 5.05 4.23 -7.82
C THR A 96 4.59 4.47 -9.26
N ASP A 97 4.85 3.52 -10.16
CA ASP A 97 4.42 3.57 -11.57
C ASP A 97 2.90 3.41 -11.77
N GLU A 98 2.19 2.85 -10.78
CA GLU A 98 0.73 2.73 -10.79
C GLU A 98 0.03 3.85 -10.01
N CYS A 99 0.79 4.70 -9.30
CA CYS A 99 0.25 5.69 -8.37
C CYS A 99 -0.73 6.65 -9.07
N GLU A 100 -0.32 7.23 -10.20
CA GLU A 100 -1.16 8.17 -10.96
C GLU A 100 -2.48 7.56 -11.44
N ARG A 101 -2.48 6.25 -11.73
CA ARG A 101 -3.67 5.52 -12.18
C ARG A 101 -4.60 5.17 -11.02
N LEU A 102 -4.05 4.77 -9.87
CA LEU A 102 -4.82 4.23 -8.74
C LEU A 102 -5.28 5.32 -7.76
N LYS A 103 -4.51 6.41 -7.62
CA LYS A 103 -4.82 7.53 -6.73
C LYS A 103 -6.21 8.13 -6.97
N PRO A 104 -6.65 8.44 -8.20
CA PRO A 104 -8.00 8.94 -8.44
C PRO A 104 -9.11 7.96 -8.00
N ILE A 105 -8.89 6.65 -8.18
CA ILE A 105 -9.85 5.61 -7.76
C ILE A 105 -9.95 5.58 -6.24
N PHE A 106 -8.81 5.62 -5.54
CA PHE A 106 -8.77 5.71 -4.08
C PHE A 106 -9.50 6.95 -3.55
N LEU A 107 -9.27 8.11 -4.16
CA LEU A 107 -9.88 9.37 -3.72
C LEU A 107 -11.40 9.45 -3.98
N LYS A 108 -11.93 8.72 -4.96
CA LYS A 108 -13.39 8.63 -5.20
C LYS A 108 -14.17 8.08 -4.01
N HIS A 109 -13.55 7.30 -3.12
CA HIS A 109 -14.20 6.84 -1.90
C HIS A 109 -14.47 7.97 -0.88
N TYR A 110 -13.79 9.11 -1.04
CA TYR A 110 -13.87 10.24 -0.11
C TYR A 110 -14.40 11.52 -0.77
N GLY A 111 -14.41 11.57 -2.10
CA GLY A 111 -14.99 12.67 -2.87
C GLY A 111 -16.44 12.39 -3.23
N SER A 112 -17.39 12.99 -2.50
CA SER A 112 -18.72 13.40 -2.99
C SER A 112 -19.61 13.82 -1.82
N GLN A 113 -19.46 15.05 -1.33
CA GLN A 113 -20.57 15.86 -0.81
C GLN A 113 -20.22 17.33 -1.05
N ALA A 114 -21.12 18.08 -1.70
CA ALA A 114 -20.91 19.46 -2.15
C ALA A 114 -20.56 20.46 -1.02
N ASP A 115 -20.74 20.06 0.24
CA ASP A 115 -20.49 20.87 1.44
C ASP A 115 -19.28 20.43 2.28
N LYS A 116 -18.50 19.43 1.84
CA LYS A 116 -17.34 18.96 2.62
C LYS A 116 -16.04 19.63 2.18
N PRO A 117 -15.15 20.01 3.11
CA PRO A 117 -13.81 20.47 2.78
C PRO A 117 -13.13 19.44 1.88
N GLN A 118 -12.48 19.92 0.81
CA GLN A 118 -11.75 19.06 -0.11
C GLN A 118 -10.68 18.28 0.65
N ALA A 119 -10.60 16.98 0.41
CA ALA A 119 -9.59 16.14 1.06
C ALA A 119 -8.19 16.66 0.71
N HIS A 120 -7.40 17.00 1.73
CA HIS A 120 -5.98 17.31 1.51
C HIS A 120 -5.26 16.00 1.21
N VAL A 121 -4.49 15.96 0.13
CA VAL A 121 -3.76 14.77 -0.30
C VAL A 121 -2.27 15.03 -0.17
N ARG A 122 -1.57 14.10 0.48
CA ARG A 122 -0.12 14.10 0.61
C ARG A 122 0.44 12.81 0.03
N GLU A 123 1.54 12.93 -0.70
CA GLU A 123 2.29 11.81 -1.25
C GLU A 123 3.69 11.75 -0.63
N ARG A 124 4.17 10.56 -0.34
CA ARG A 124 5.55 10.32 0.10
C ARG A 124 6.15 9.20 -0.71
N ALA A 125 7.26 9.52 -1.39
CA ALA A 125 8.03 8.55 -2.12
C ALA A 125 8.77 7.64 -1.14
N GLY A 126 8.88 6.37 -1.48
CA GLY A 126 9.57 5.41 -0.65
C GLY A 126 9.89 4.13 -1.38
N ILE A 127 10.54 3.23 -0.65
CA ILE A 127 10.96 1.93 -1.15
C ILE A 127 10.49 0.84 -0.22
N TRP A 128 9.99 -0.27 -0.78
CA TRP A 128 9.74 -1.50 -0.05
C TRP A 128 10.91 -2.46 -0.29
N LEU A 129 11.57 -2.89 0.78
CA LEU A 129 12.80 -3.69 0.66
C LEU A 129 12.48 -5.16 0.41
N HIS A 130 13.13 -5.77 -0.60
CA HIS A 130 13.11 -7.23 -0.74
C HIS A 130 13.87 -7.86 0.43
N ARG A 131 13.19 -8.71 1.21
CA ARG A 131 13.90 -9.59 2.14
C ARG A 131 14.57 -10.71 1.35
N GLN A 132 15.89 -10.81 1.46
CA GLN A 132 16.54 -12.07 1.15
C GLN A 132 15.97 -13.14 2.10
N PRO A 133 15.67 -14.36 1.62
CA PRO A 133 15.33 -15.45 2.51
C PRO A 133 16.50 -15.61 3.48
N GLY A 134 16.27 -15.32 4.75
CA GLY A 134 17.28 -15.52 5.77
C GLY A 134 17.68 -16.99 5.75
N THR A 135 18.96 -17.27 5.56
CA THR A 135 19.53 -18.56 5.91
C THR A 135 19.19 -18.77 7.38
N ALA A 136 18.23 -19.65 7.68
CA ALA A 136 17.93 -19.99 9.06
C ALA A 136 19.24 -20.53 9.67
N PRO A 137 19.67 -20.07 10.85
CA PRO A 137 20.78 -20.70 11.54
C PRO A 137 20.35 -22.14 11.85
N VAL A 138 21.04 -23.10 11.24
CA VAL A 138 20.93 -24.51 11.59
C VAL A 138 21.33 -24.62 13.07
N SER A 139 20.37 -24.93 13.93
CA SER A 139 20.59 -25.31 15.32
C SER A 139 20.66 -26.82 15.43
#